data_AF-W2N3S5-F1
#
_entry.id   AF-W2N3S5-F1
#
_cell.length_a   1.000
_cell.length_b   1.000
_cell.length_c   1.000
_cell.angle_alpha   90.00
_cell.angle_beta   90.00
_cell.angle_gamma   90.00
#
_symmetry.space_group_name_H-M   'P 1'
#
loop_
_entity.id
_entity.type
_entity.pdbx_description
1 polymer ?
#
loop_
_entity_poly.entity_id
_entity_poly.type
_entity_poly.pdbx_seq_one_letter_code
_entity_poly.pdbx_strand_id
1 'polypeptide(L)'
;MSATGKLKGSVLQLYAQCLRSARRCPQWEQREMMKTYVQMKFRDEMNTQDPDRVRVLLADGREELERMNYYHSVYEAKQREKEAAAKGANTTATSKTKRPDNCPQCHATYPSEQANFCANCGTKRPESA
;
A
#
# COMPACT_ATOMS: atom_id res chain seq x y z
N MET A 1 15.09 1.79 39.09
CA MET A 1 15.43 2.70 37.97
C MET A 1 15.08 4.13 38.36
N SER A 2 16.04 5.06 38.34
CA SER A 2 15.84 6.48 38.67
C SER A 2 14.91 7.18 37.67
N ALA A 3 14.26 8.28 38.09
CA ALA A 3 13.34 9.06 37.24
C ALA A 3 13.99 9.53 35.92
N THR A 4 15.25 9.97 35.98
CA THR A 4 16.09 10.33 34.83
C THR A 4 16.32 9.15 33.87
N GLY A 5 16.50 7.94 34.41
CA GLY A 5 16.66 6.73 33.60
C GLY A 5 15.39 6.36 32.83
N LYS A 6 14.21 6.59 33.42
CA LYS A 6 12.91 6.40 32.74
C LYS A 6 12.75 7.38 31.58
N LEU A 7 13.07 8.67 31.80
CA LEU A 7 12.99 9.70 30.76
C LEU A 7 13.91 9.39 29.58
N LYS A 8 15.17 9.00 29.83
CA LYS A 8 16.10 8.60 28.76
C LYS A 8 15.56 7.44 27.93
N GLY A 9 14.97 6.43 28.57
CA GLY A 9 14.31 5.31 27.87
C GLY A 9 13.19 5.78 26.96
N SER A 10 12.30 6.66 27.46
CA SER A 10 11.21 7.23 26.68
C SER A 10 11.68 8.06 25.49
N VAL A 11 12.76 8.84 25.64
CA VAL A 11 13.36 9.62 24.53
C VAL A 11 13.88 8.69 23.43
N LEU A 12 14.64 7.64 23.80
CA LEU A 12 15.17 6.67 22.83
C LEU A 12 14.05 5.90 22.13
N GLN A 13 13.00 5.54 22.87
CA GLN A 13 11.83 4.88 22.30
C GLN A 13 11.12 5.77 21.28
N LEU A 14 10.88 7.04 21.62
CA LEU A 14 10.25 8.00 20.71
C LEU A 14 11.10 8.22 19.47
N TYR A 15 12.42 8.41 19.63
CA TYR A 15 13.36 8.53 18.51
C TYR A 15 13.26 7.34 17.54
N ALA A 16 13.27 6.12 18.07
CA ALA A 16 13.14 4.90 17.27
C ALA A 16 11.78 4.82 16.56
N GLN A 17 10.69 5.27 17.19
CA GLN A 17 9.37 5.34 16.57
C GLN A 17 9.33 6.35 15.43
N CYS A 18 9.92 7.55 15.61
CA CYS A 18 10.01 8.55 14.56
C CYS A 18 10.80 8.03 13.35
N LEU A 19 11.94 7.36 13.57
CA LEU A 19 12.70 6.74 12.48
C LEU A 19 11.93 5.62 11.76
N ARG A 20 11.13 4.83 12.49
CA ARG A 20 10.24 3.84 11.86
C ARG A 20 9.15 4.50 11.03
N SER A 21 8.56 5.60 11.50
CA SER A 21 7.59 6.39 10.72
C SER A 21 8.22 6.92 9.44
N ALA A 22 9.42 7.51 9.51
CA ALA A 22 10.13 8.03 8.34
C ALA A 22 10.32 6.98 7.23
N ARG A 23 10.55 5.71 7.58
CA ARG A 23 10.68 4.60 6.61
C ARG A 23 9.39 4.27 5.87
N ARG A 24 8.23 4.69 6.39
CA ARG A 24 6.91 4.48 5.76
C ARG A 24 6.62 5.51 4.66
N CYS A 25 7.43 6.56 4.51
CA CYS A 25 7.29 7.48 3.38
C CYS A 25 7.40 6.69 2.05
N PRO A 26 6.54 6.96 1.05
CA PRO A 26 6.54 6.18 -0.19
C PRO A 26 7.77 6.44 -1.05
N GLN A 27 8.23 7.69 -1.13
CA GLN A 27 9.39 8.10 -1.92
C GLN A 27 10.68 8.06 -1.10
N TRP A 28 11.79 7.65 -1.73
CA TRP A 28 13.08 7.51 -1.04
C TRP A 28 13.61 8.86 -0.53
N GLU A 29 13.48 9.91 -1.32
CA GLU A 29 13.91 11.27 -0.98
C GLU A 29 13.19 11.75 0.28
N GLN A 30 11.89 11.48 0.38
CA GLN A 30 11.08 11.80 1.55
C GLN A 30 11.49 10.99 2.79
N ARG A 31 11.93 9.73 2.63
CA ARG A 31 12.46 8.92 3.74
C ARG A 31 13.74 9.52 4.30
N GLU A 32 14.70 9.84 3.44
CA GLU A 32 15.98 10.40 3.88
C GLU A 32 15.82 11.82 4.44
N MET A 33 14.96 12.63 3.83
CA MET A 33 14.58 13.94 4.35
C MET A 33 14.00 13.82 5.76
N MET A 34 12.98 12.99 5.96
CA MET A 34 12.31 12.84 7.25
C MET A 34 13.27 12.26 8.31
N LYS A 35 14.11 11.29 7.94
CA LYS A 35 15.18 10.76 8.81
C LYS A 35 16.13 11.87 9.27
N THR A 36 16.54 12.75 8.36
CA THR A 36 17.42 13.88 8.68
C THR A 36 16.73 14.87 9.61
N TYR A 37 15.47 15.21 9.37
CA TYR A 37 14.69 16.09 10.25
C TYR A 37 14.55 15.51 11.67
N VAL A 38 14.26 14.22 11.79
CA VAL A 38 14.19 13.55 13.09
C VAL A 38 15.53 13.62 13.82
N GLN A 39 16.64 13.33 13.12
CA GLN A 39 17.98 13.43 13.72
C GLN A 39 18.33 14.84 14.18
N MET A 40 17.98 15.84 13.39
CA MET A 40 18.20 17.25 13.69
C MET A 40 17.46 17.66 14.96
N LYS A 41 16.12 17.48 15.02
CA LYS A 41 15.31 17.87 16.18
C LYS A 41 15.78 17.26 17.50
N PHE A 42 16.15 15.97 17.49
CA PHE A 42 16.66 15.31 18.70
C PHE A 42 18.06 15.80 19.08
N ARG A 43 18.90 16.17 18.10
CA ARG A 43 20.24 16.71 18.34
C ARG A 43 20.17 18.11 18.94
N ASP A 44 19.25 18.94 18.47
CA ASP A 44 19.07 20.33 18.94
C ASP A 44 18.76 20.38 20.45
N GLU A 45 18.09 19.34 20.99
CA GLU A 45 17.72 19.23 22.39
C GLU A 45 18.60 18.24 23.19
N MET A 46 19.71 17.75 22.63
CA MET A 46 20.53 16.67 23.21
C MET A 46 21.12 17.02 24.59
N ASN A 47 21.35 18.30 24.85
CA ASN A 47 21.95 18.79 26.10
C ASN A 47 20.90 19.23 27.15
N THR A 48 19.61 19.03 26.88
CA THR A 48 18.54 19.40 27.80
C THR A 48 18.56 18.53 29.06
N GLN A 49 18.83 19.14 30.21
CA GLN A 49 18.92 18.46 31.51
C GLN A 49 17.66 18.59 32.37
N ASP A 50 16.85 19.63 32.13
CA ASP A 50 15.63 19.88 32.89
C ASP A 50 14.58 18.78 32.62
N PRO A 51 14.21 17.97 33.63
CA PRO A 51 13.27 16.87 33.44
C PRO A 51 11.87 17.34 33.03
N ASP A 52 11.44 18.54 33.42
CA ASP A 52 10.12 19.05 33.05
C ASP A 52 10.10 19.49 31.59
N ARG A 53 11.15 20.18 31.12
CA ARG A 53 11.35 20.42 29.68
C ARG A 53 11.38 19.12 28.87
N VAL A 54 12.09 18.10 29.33
CA VAL A 54 12.11 16.79 28.62
C VAL A 54 10.71 16.18 28.52
N ARG A 55 9.86 16.31 29.56
CA ARG A 55 8.48 15.81 29.52
C ARG A 55 7.62 16.55 28.50
N VAL A 56 7.76 17.87 28.41
CA VAL A 56 7.06 18.69 27.40
C VAL A 56 7.50 18.29 26.00
N LEU A 57 8.82 18.25 25.72
CA LEU A 57 9.36 17.82 24.43
C LEU A 57 8.91 16.42 24.02
N LEU A 58 8.83 15.50 24.99
CA LEU A 58 8.31 14.15 24.77
C LEU A 58 6.81 14.15 24.42
N ALA A 59 6.02 15.05 25.00
CA ALA A 59 4.60 15.17 24.68
C ALA A 59 4.42 15.74 23.27
N ASP A 60 5.11 16.84 22.95
CA ASP A 60 5.07 17.49 21.64
C ASP A 60 5.53 16.53 20.54
N GLY A 61 6.65 15.83 20.75
CA GLY A 61 7.18 14.86 19.80
C GLY A 61 6.25 13.65 19.59
N ARG A 62 5.47 13.26 20.60
CA ARG A 62 4.43 12.22 20.45
C ARG A 62 3.27 12.73 19.59
N GLU A 63 2.80 13.96 19.81
CA GLU A 63 1.73 14.56 19.00
C GLU A 63 2.16 14.69 17.53
N GLU A 64 3.37 15.16 17.28
CA GLU A 64 3.92 15.25 15.91
C GLU A 64 3.99 13.87 15.23
N LEU A 65 4.45 12.85 15.97
CA LEU A 65 4.52 11.48 15.47
C LEU A 65 3.13 10.89 15.18
N GLU A 66 2.15 11.15 16.05
CA GLU A 66 0.76 10.71 15.84
C GLU A 66 0.19 11.34 14.57
N ARG A 67 0.41 12.64 14.37
CA ARG A 67 0.00 13.36 13.15
C ARG A 67 0.65 12.76 11.90
N MET A 68 1.94 12.43 11.97
CA MET A 68 2.66 11.76 10.87
C MET A 68 2.07 10.38 10.57
N ASN A 69 1.83 9.57 11.60
CA ASN A 69 1.22 8.25 11.47
C ASN A 69 -0.20 8.31 10.91
N TYR A 70 -0.97 9.33 11.27
CA TYR A 70 -2.29 9.58 10.69
C TYR A 70 -2.18 9.81 9.17
N TYR A 71 -1.26 10.66 8.71
CA TYR A 71 -1.06 10.86 7.28
C TYR A 71 -0.64 9.59 6.54
N HIS A 72 0.25 8.78 7.12
CA HIS A 72 0.58 7.47 6.56
C HIS A 72 -0.66 6.58 6.45
N SER A 73 -1.52 6.54 7.49
CA SER A 73 -2.73 5.71 7.48
C SER A 73 -3.72 6.12 6.38
N VAL A 74 -3.91 7.42 6.16
CA VAL A 74 -4.78 7.95 5.10
C VAL A 74 -4.21 7.63 3.73
N TYR A 75 -2.90 7.77 3.55
CA TYR A 75 -2.23 7.42 2.30
C TYR A 75 -2.38 5.93 1.98
N GLU A 76 -2.09 5.05 2.95
CA GLU A 76 -2.22 3.60 2.80
C GLU A 76 -3.67 3.18 2.51
N ALA A 77 -4.66 3.82 3.15
CA ALA A 77 -6.08 3.57 2.86
C ALA A 77 -6.42 3.89 1.40
N LYS A 78 -6.00 5.07 0.91
CA LYS A 78 -6.18 5.46 -0.49
C LYS A 78 -5.49 4.51 -1.47
N GLN A 79 -4.34 3.96 -1.13
CA GLN A 79 -3.67 2.96 -1.97
C GLN A 79 -4.45 1.64 -2.01
N ARG A 80 -4.94 1.16 -0.86
CA ARG A 80 -5.79 -0.05 -0.80
C ARG A 80 -7.07 0.10 -1.63
N GLU A 81 -7.72 1.26 -1.58
CA GLU A 81 -8.91 1.54 -2.40
C GLU A 81 -8.59 1.50 -3.90
N LYS A 82 -7.47 2.10 -4.32
CA LYS A 82 -7.02 2.04 -5.72
C LYS A 82 -6.70 0.63 -6.18
N GLU A 83 -6.00 -0.15 -5.36
CA GLU A 83 -5.69 -1.55 -5.64
C GLU A 83 -6.96 -2.41 -5.72
N ALA A 84 -7.93 -2.19 -4.84
CA ALA A 84 -9.22 -2.87 -4.86
C ALA A 84 -10.02 -2.51 -6.11
N ALA A 85 -10.04 -1.24 -6.52
CA ALA A 85 -10.69 -0.80 -7.75
C ALA A 85 -10.03 -1.42 -9.00
N ALA A 86 -8.69 -1.48 -9.04
CA ALA A 86 -7.95 -2.12 -10.13
C ALA A 86 -8.21 -3.63 -10.21
N LYS A 87 -8.27 -4.31 -9.05
CA LYS A 87 -8.62 -5.74 -8.98
C LYS A 87 -10.09 -5.99 -9.32
N GLY A 88 -11.01 -5.14 -8.87
CA GLY A 88 -12.43 -5.19 -9.20
C GLY A 88 -12.67 -5.03 -10.70
N ALA A 89 -11.96 -4.11 -11.36
CA ALA A 89 -11.98 -3.97 -12.81
C ALA A 89 -11.43 -5.21 -13.55
N ASN A 90 -10.45 -5.91 -12.97
CA ASN A 90 -9.96 -7.18 -13.50
C ASN A 90 -10.91 -8.37 -13.22
N THR A 91 -11.83 -8.25 -12.26
CA THR A 91 -12.77 -9.35 -11.93
C THR A 91 -14.04 -9.29 -12.79
N THR A 92 -14.40 -8.12 -13.35
CA THR A 92 -15.43 -7.98 -14.39
C THR A 92 -14.94 -8.20 -15.82
N ALA A 93 -13.63 -8.40 -16.02
CA ALA A 93 -13.00 -8.67 -17.33
C ALA A 93 -12.72 -10.16 -17.59
N THR A 94 -13.47 -11.09 -16.99
CA THR A 94 -13.47 -12.50 -17.38
C THR A 94 -14.87 -12.97 -17.79
N SER A 95 -15.54 -12.21 -18.65
CA SER A 95 -16.37 -12.82 -19.68
C SER A 95 -15.64 -12.66 -21.01
N LYS A 96 -14.55 -13.42 -21.19
CA LYS A 96 -14.17 -13.80 -22.56
C LYS A 96 -15.31 -14.68 -23.02
N THR A 97 -16.25 -14.14 -23.76
CA THR A 97 -17.31 -14.92 -24.40
C THR A 97 -16.61 -15.96 -25.28
N LYS A 98 -16.53 -17.19 -24.78
CA LYS A 98 -15.88 -18.31 -25.49
C LYS A 98 -16.76 -18.63 -26.68
N ARG A 99 -16.19 -18.66 -27.89
CA ARG A 99 -16.93 -19.08 -29.10
C ARG A 99 -17.50 -20.49 -28.86
N PRO A 100 -18.72 -20.79 -29.31
CA PRO A 100 -19.41 -22.04 -28.99
C PRO A 100 -18.59 -23.26 -29.43
N ASP A 101 -18.52 -24.30 -28.59
CA ASP A 101 -17.70 -25.50 -28.86
C ASP A 101 -18.34 -26.46 -29.90
N ASN A 102 -19.64 -26.29 -30.18
CA ASN A 102 -20.40 -27.11 -31.12
C ASN A 102 -21.04 -26.27 -32.23
N CYS A 103 -21.14 -26.85 -33.43
CA CYS A 103 -21.81 -26.22 -34.56
C CYS A 103 -23.33 -26.09 -34.28
N PRO A 104 -23.94 -24.91 -34.49
CA PRO A 104 -25.38 -24.73 -34.24
C PRO A 104 -26.28 -25.49 -35.23
N GLN A 105 -25.75 -25.91 -36.38
CA GLN A 105 -26.54 -26.56 -37.44
C GLN A 105 -26.55 -28.08 -37.36
N CYS A 106 -25.40 -28.68 -37.02
CA CYS A 106 -25.25 -30.14 -37.00
C CYS A 106 -24.69 -30.69 -35.69
N HIS A 107 -24.51 -29.82 -34.68
CA HIS A 107 -24.01 -30.15 -33.33
C HIS A 107 -22.61 -30.79 -33.26
N ALA A 108 -21.92 -30.98 -34.39
CA ALA A 108 -20.55 -31.47 -34.41
C ALA A 108 -19.60 -30.52 -33.67
N THR A 109 -18.68 -31.10 -32.89
CA THR A 109 -17.64 -30.38 -32.15
C THR A 109 -16.63 -29.77 -33.11
N TYR A 110 -16.22 -28.52 -32.86
CA TYR A 110 -15.17 -27.89 -33.66
C TYR A 110 -13.81 -28.56 -33.40
N PRO A 111 -12.99 -28.82 -34.44
CA PRO A 111 -11.71 -29.50 -34.28
C PRO A 111 -10.64 -28.65 -33.58
N SER A 112 -10.80 -27.33 -33.55
CA SER A 112 -9.91 -26.42 -32.84
C SER A 112 -10.63 -25.14 -32.40
N GLU A 113 -10.03 -24.42 -31.46
CA GLU A 113 -10.52 -23.12 -31.00
C GLU A 113 -10.46 -22.05 -32.11
N GLN A 114 -9.57 -22.19 -33.09
CA GLN A 114 -9.38 -21.26 -34.21
C GLN A 114 -10.26 -21.58 -35.43
N ALA A 115 -11.05 -22.66 -35.40
CA ALA A 115 -11.89 -23.05 -36.53
C ALA A 115 -12.99 -22.01 -36.81
N ASN A 116 -12.99 -21.45 -38.02
CA ASN A 116 -13.99 -20.47 -38.47
C ASN A 116 -15.23 -21.10 -39.11
N PHE A 117 -15.13 -22.34 -39.57
CA PHE A 117 -16.21 -23.08 -40.24
C PHE A 117 -16.28 -24.51 -39.68
N CYS A 118 -17.48 -25.09 -39.69
CA CYS A 118 -17.69 -26.47 -39.27
C CYS A 118 -17.09 -27.44 -40.31
N ALA A 119 -16.21 -28.34 -39.87
CA ALA A 119 -15.61 -29.36 -40.74
C ALA A 119 -16.63 -30.39 -41.27
N ASN A 120 -17.79 -30.52 -40.62
CA ASN A 120 -18.82 -31.48 -41.01
C ASN A 120 -19.86 -30.91 -42.01
N CYS A 121 -20.20 -29.61 -41.91
CA CYS A 121 -21.29 -29.03 -42.71
C CYS A 121 -20.99 -27.66 -43.32
N GLY A 122 -19.80 -27.11 -43.11
CA GLY A 122 -19.38 -25.82 -43.68
C GLY A 122 -20.00 -24.57 -43.04
N THR A 123 -20.91 -24.69 -42.07
CA THR A 123 -21.51 -23.53 -41.40
C THR A 123 -20.47 -22.68 -40.67
N LYS A 124 -20.51 -21.35 -40.86
CA LYS A 124 -19.64 -20.38 -40.17
C LYS A 124 -19.88 -20.43 -38.66
N ARG A 125 -18.81 -20.53 -37.87
CA ARG A 125 -18.87 -20.52 -36.41
C ARG A 125 -19.25 -19.11 -35.92
N PRO A 126 -20.33 -18.96 -35.14
CA PRO A 126 -20.73 -17.68 -34.58
C PRO A 126 -19.56 -17.02 -33.84
N GLU A 127 -19.47 -15.70 -34.00
CA GLU A 127 -18.62 -14.90 -33.14
C GLU A 127 -19.27 -14.80 -31.77
N SER A 128 -18.45 -14.74 -30.75
CA SER A 128 -18.86 -14.57 -29.36
C SER A 128 -19.70 -13.30 -29.23
N ALA A 129 -20.94 -13.44 -28.75
CA ALA A 129 -21.84 -12.32 -28.46
C ALA A 129 -21.28 -11.38 -27.39
#